data_AF-A0A4Y9S4X5-F1
#
_entry.id   AF-A0A4Y9S4X5-F1
#
_cell.length_a   1.000
_cell.length_b   1.000
_cell.length_c   1.000
_cell.angle_alpha   90.00
_cell.angle_beta   90.00
_cell.angle_gamma   90.00
#
_symmetry.space_group_name_H-M   'P 1'
#
loop_
_entity.id
_entity.type
_entity.pdbx_description
1 polymer ?
#
loop_
_entity_poly.entity_id
_entity_poly.type
_entity_poly.pdbx_seq_one_letter_code
_entity_poly.pdbx_strand_id
1 'polypeptide(L)'
;MKTMTIAAGILALSLIAGAAQAMTVQEFLTTANAIPQNPTALLRSDTRRLMAEFRGAARTVRTEQVAATTAGRPAATCMPEKVGFSPDQILTRFNTIPAARRNISVTQAMREWMAAEYPCR
;
A
#
# COMPACT_ATOMS: atom_id res chain seq x y z
N MET A 1 22.45 -15.23 58.88
CA MET A 1 23.07 -14.09 58.17
C MET A 1 23.74 -14.58 56.88
N LYS A 2 23.07 -14.49 55.72
CA LYS A 2 23.70 -14.12 54.43
C LYS A 2 22.59 -13.96 53.39
N THR A 3 22.58 -12.78 52.80
CA THR A 3 21.64 -12.22 51.83
C THR A 3 21.95 -12.69 50.40
N MET A 4 21.05 -12.28 49.47
CA MET A 4 21.25 -12.06 48.03
C MET A 4 20.95 -13.27 47.12
N THR A 5 20.22 -13.17 46.00
CA THR A 5 19.57 -12.04 45.28
C THR A 5 18.66 -12.66 44.23
N ILE A 6 17.46 -12.10 44.04
CA ILE A 6 16.56 -12.42 42.93
C ILE A 6 17.08 -11.72 41.67
N ALA A 7 17.48 -12.47 40.65
CA ALA A 7 17.77 -11.94 39.33
C ALA A 7 16.62 -12.32 38.37
N ALA A 8 15.58 -11.49 38.35
CA ALA A 8 14.55 -11.52 37.33
C ALA A 8 15.11 -10.91 36.03
N GLY A 9 15.64 -11.76 35.16
CA GLY A 9 16.00 -11.38 33.80
C GLY A 9 14.74 -11.28 32.93
N ILE A 10 14.16 -10.08 32.84
CA ILE A 10 13.15 -9.77 31.82
C ILE A 10 13.89 -9.64 30.49
N LEU A 11 13.95 -10.73 29.73
CA LEU A 11 14.40 -10.71 28.35
C LEU A 11 13.28 -10.09 27.51
N ALA A 12 13.30 -8.76 27.38
CA ALA A 12 12.45 -8.02 26.46
C ALA A 12 12.87 -8.35 25.02
N LEU A 13 12.26 -9.41 24.46
CA LEU A 13 12.32 -9.69 23.03
C LEU A 13 11.64 -8.54 22.30
N SER A 14 12.44 -7.57 21.90
CA SER A 14 12.02 -6.47 21.04
C SER A 14 11.70 -7.07 19.68
N LEU A 15 10.41 -7.31 19.43
CA LEU A 15 9.88 -7.65 18.13
C LEU A 15 10.20 -6.50 17.18
N ILE A 16 11.32 -6.57 16.48
CA ILE A 16 11.53 -5.79 15.26
C ILE A 16 10.59 -6.40 14.22
N ALA A 17 9.32 -6.01 14.30
CA ALA A 17 8.41 -6.13 13.17
C ALA A 17 9.06 -5.31 12.07
N GLY A 18 9.70 -5.99 11.11
CA GLY A 18 10.21 -5.35 9.91
C GLY A 18 9.03 -4.67 9.25
N ALA A 19 8.90 -3.35 9.43
CA ALA A 19 8.03 -2.54 8.63
C ALA A 19 8.58 -2.67 7.21
N ALA A 20 8.00 -3.57 6.42
CA ALA A 20 8.18 -3.55 4.98
C ALA A 20 7.88 -2.12 4.57
N GLN A 21 8.90 -1.39 4.12
CA GLN A 21 8.71 0.01 3.76
C GLN A 21 7.71 0.04 2.62
N ALA A 22 6.61 0.77 2.82
CA ALA A 22 5.57 0.89 1.82
C ALA A 22 6.18 1.52 0.56
N MET A 23 6.01 0.88 -0.60
CA MET A 23 6.58 1.38 -1.84
C MET A 23 6.03 2.78 -2.12
N THR A 24 6.91 3.71 -2.47
CA THR A 24 6.49 5.07 -2.87
C THR A 24 5.99 5.07 -4.31
N VAL A 25 5.16 6.06 -4.67
CA VAL A 25 4.78 6.28 -6.07
C VAL A 25 6.00 6.50 -6.95
N GLN A 26 7.01 7.21 -6.43
CA GLN A 26 8.27 7.44 -7.14
C GLN A 26 9.01 6.14 -7.43
N GLU A 27 9.16 5.25 -6.45
CA GLU A 27 9.80 3.94 -6.64
C GLU A 27 9.00 3.06 -7.61
N PHE A 28 7.66 3.08 -7.49
CA PHE A 28 6.76 2.35 -8.38
C PHE A 28 6.96 2.77 -9.84
N LEU A 29 6.90 4.08 -10.12
CA LEU A 29 7.06 4.62 -11.47
C LEU A 29 8.48 4.40 -12.01
N THR A 30 9.50 4.54 -11.16
CA THR A 30 10.90 4.28 -11.54
C THR A 30 11.09 2.83 -11.97
N THR A 31 10.56 1.89 -11.19
CA THR A 31 10.59 0.46 -11.52
C THR A 31 9.78 0.16 -12.78
N ALA A 32 8.59 0.77 -12.92
CA ALA A 32 7.73 0.56 -14.08
C ALA A 32 8.39 1.02 -15.39
N ASN A 33 9.08 2.16 -15.37
CA ASN A 33 9.79 2.70 -16.54
C ASN A 33 10.99 1.84 -16.97
N ALA A 34 11.52 1.00 -16.08
CA ALA A 34 12.59 0.07 -16.40
C ALA A 34 12.08 -1.24 -17.06
N ILE A 35 10.76 -1.47 -17.09
CA ILE A 35 10.18 -2.67 -17.69
C ILE A 35 10.11 -2.48 -19.22
N PRO A 36 10.71 -3.37 -20.02
CA PRO A 36 10.60 -3.30 -21.47
C PRO A 36 9.15 -3.48 -21.93
N GLN A 37 8.72 -2.69 -22.91
CA GLN A 37 7.39 -2.82 -23.52
C GLN A 37 7.37 -3.96 -24.56
N ASN A 38 7.38 -5.20 -24.07
CA ASN A 38 7.26 -6.40 -24.89
C ASN A 38 6.13 -7.31 -24.40
N PRO A 39 5.64 -8.26 -25.21
CA PRO A 39 4.53 -9.14 -24.82
C PRO A 39 4.78 -9.98 -23.56
N THR A 40 6.05 -10.19 -23.20
CA THR A 40 6.45 -10.97 -22.01
C THR A 40 6.65 -10.12 -20.76
N ALA A 41 6.42 -8.80 -20.82
CA ALA A 41 6.60 -7.88 -19.71
C ALA A 41 5.82 -8.31 -18.45
N LEU A 42 4.59 -8.82 -18.62
CA LEU A 42 3.75 -9.29 -17.51
C LEU A 42 4.32 -10.52 -16.77
N LEU A 43 5.21 -11.27 -17.41
CA LEU A 43 5.86 -12.45 -16.82
C LEU A 43 7.11 -12.11 -16.02
N ARG A 44 7.56 -10.85 -16.03
CA ARG A 44 8.74 -10.42 -15.27
C ARG A 44 8.43 -10.34 -13.77
N SER A 45 9.45 -10.61 -12.95
CA SER A 45 9.37 -10.48 -11.49
C SER A 45 8.93 -9.09 -11.06
N ASP A 46 9.50 -8.06 -11.69
CA ASP A 46 9.27 -6.67 -11.32
C ASP A 46 7.83 -6.26 -11.59
N THR A 47 7.30 -6.63 -12.76
CA THR A 47 5.89 -6.41 -13.11
C THR A 47 4.96 -7.10 -12.11
N ARG A 48 5.24 -8.36 -11.75
CA ARG A 48 4.45 -9.07 -10.72
C ARG A 48 4.55 -8.40 -9.35
N ARG A 49 5.75 -7.92 -8.96
CA ARG A 49 5.97 -7.18 -7.71
C ARG A 49 5.14 -5.89 -7.68
N LEU A 50 5.18 -5.09 -8.74
CA LEU A 50 4.38 -3.86 -8.85
C LEU A 50 2.87 -4.15 -8.79
N MET A 51 2.40 -5.19 -9.47
CA MET A 51 0.99 -5.58 -9.41
C MET A 51 0.59 -6.11 -8.04
N ALA A 52 1.49 -6.82 -7.34
CA ALA A 52 1.24 -7.27 -5.97
C ALA A 52 1.14 -6.08 -4.99
N GLU A 53 2.05 -5.11 -5.11
CA GLU A 53 2.02 -3.88 -4.32
C GLU A 53 0.70 -3.12 -4.52
N PHE A 54 0.31 -2.89 -5.78
CA PHE A 54 -0.92 -2.19 -6.10
C PHE A 54 -2.16 -2.92 -5.58
N ARG A 55 -2.22 -4.25 -5.73
CA ARG A 55 -3.33 -5.06 -5.18
C ARG A 55 -3.36 -5.04 -3.66
N GLY A 56 -2.20 -5.01 -3.00
CA GLY A 56 -2.08 -4.86 -1.55
C GLY A 56 -2.66 -3.52 -1.08
N ALA A 57 -2.31 -2.44 -1.77
CA ALA A 57 -2.87 -1.10 -1.54
C ALA A 57 -4.39 -1.07 -1.72
N ALA A 58 -4.91 -1.64 -2.81
CA ALA A 58 -6.35 -1.72 -3.07
C ALA A 58 -7.10 -2.48 -1.95
N ARG A 59 -6.57 -3.62 -1.53
CA ARG A 59 -7.12 -4.42 -0.43
C ARG A 59 -7.11 -3.63 0.89
N THR A 60 -6.02 -2.93 1.18
CA THR A 60 -5.90 -2.11 2.39
C THR A 60 -6.98 -1.03 2.43
N VAL A 61 -7.16 -0.26 1.35
CA VAL A 61 -8.21 0.78 1.27
C VAL A 61 -9.61 0.16 1.42
N ARG A 62 -9.86 -1.01 0.83
CA ARG A 62 -11.13 -1.71 1.02
C ARG A 62 -11.35 -2.14 2.47
N THR A 63 -10.34 -2.70 3.12
CA THR A 63 -10.41 -3.10 4.53
C THR A 63 -10.70 -1.91 5.42
N GLU A 64 -10.07 -0.75 5.17
CA GLU A 64 -10.33 0.49 5.90
C GLU A 64 -11.77 0.98 5.71
N GLN A 65 -12.29 0.94 4.48
CA GLN A 65 -13.69 1.26 4.20
C GLN A 65 -14.64 0.34 4.98
N VAL A 66 -14.44 -0.97 4.91
CA VAL A 66 -15.28 -1.95 5.63
C VAL A 66 -15.20 -1.74 7.13
N ALA A 67 -14.01 -1.48 7.67
CA ALA A 67 -13.81 -1.20 9.09
C ALA A 67 -14.55 0.07 9.53
N ALA A 68 -14.48 1.15 8.75
CA ALA A 68 -15.22 2.38 9.03
C ALA A 68 -16.73 2.15 9.00
N THR A 69 -17.25 1.49 7.96
CA THR A 69 -18.68 1.19 7.83
C THR A 69 -19.19 0.30 8.97
N THR A 70 -18.44 -0.74 9.33
CA THR A 70 -18.80 -1.66 10.44
C THR A 70 -18.78 -0.95 11.78
N ALA A 71 -17.87 0.01 11.96
CA ALA A 71 -17.79 0.85 13.16
C ALA A 71 -18.84 1.98 13.19
N GLY A 72 -19.74 2.08 12.20
CA GLY A 72 -20.72 3.16 12.09
C GLY A 72 -20.11 4.54 11.84
N ARG A 73 -18.87 4.59 11.33
CA ARG A 73 -18.13 5.82 11.02
C ARG A 73 -18.21 6.12 9.52
N PRO A 74 -18.11 7.40 9.11
CA PRO A 74 -18.00 7.74 7.70
C PRO A 74 -16.72 7.11 7.11
N ALA A 75 -16.88 6.34 6.03
CA ALA A 75 -15.77 5.78 5.28
C ALA A 75 -15.12 6.87 4.40
N ALA A 76 -13.81 6.80 4.21
CA ALA A 76 -13.08 7.74 3.35
C ALA A 76 -13.39 7.51 1.85
N THR A 77 -13.84 6.31 1.49
CA THR A 77 -14.15 5.89 0.12
C THR A 77 -15.41 5.03 0.12
N CYS A 78 -16.20 5.09 -0.95
CA CYS A 78 -17.37 4.26 -1.16
C CYS A 78 -17.19 3.37 -2.41
N MET A 79 -16.06 2.67 -2.45
CA MET A 79 -15.67 1.79 -3.55
C MET A 79 -16.64 0.61 -3.67
N PRO A 80 -17.00 0.15 -4.90
CA PRO A 80 -17.76 -1.09 -5.08
C PRO A 80 -16.94 -2.33 -4.68
N GLU A 81 -17.59 -3.49 -4.60
CA GLU A 81 -16.93 -4.74 -4.18
C GLU A 81 -15.82 -5.18 -5.15
N LYS A 82 -16.04 -4.95 -6.46
CA LYS A 82 -15.10 -5.30 -7.52
C LYS A 82 -14.74 -4.03 -8.29
N VAL A 83 -13.45 -3.71 -8.33
CA VAL A 83 -12.88 -2.68 -9.21
C VAL A 83 -11.80 -3.33 -10.05
N GLY A 84 -11.92 -3.19 -11.38
CA GLY A 84 -10.89 -3.61 -12.32
C GLY A 84 -9.93 -2.46 -12.59
N PHE A 85 -8.63 -2.75 -12.61
CA PHE A 85 -7.59 -1.78 -12.96
C PHE A 85 -6.70 -2.36 -14.05
N SER A 86 -6.56 -1.65 -15.17
CA SER A 86 -5.54 -1.99 -16.16
C SER A 86 -4.17 -1.41 -15.75
N PRO A 87 -3.05 -2.03 -16.14
CA PRO A 87 -1.72 -1.46 -15.89
C PRO A 87 -1.58 -0.03 -16.40
N ASP A 88 -2.14 0.27 -17.59
CA ASP A 88 -2.08 1.61 -18.18
C ASP A 88 -2.87 2.65 -17.36
N GLN A 89 -4.03 2.27 -16.81
CA GLN A 89 -4.80 3.14 -15.91
C GLN A 89 -3.99 3.48 -14.64
N ILE A 90 -3.32 2.49 -14.06
CA ILE A 90 -2.47 2.66 -12.87
C ILE A 90 -1.33 3.64 -13.18
N LEU A 91 -0.60 3.40 -14.27
CA LEU A 91 0.52 4.26 -14.67
C LEU A 91 0.05 5.67 -15.02
N THR A 92 -1.06 5.81 -15.74
CA THR A 92 -1.65 7.11 -16.07
C THR A 92 -1.98 7.87 -14.79
N ARG A 93 -2.70 7.24 -13.86
CA ARG A 93 -3.04 7.87 -12.58
C ARG A 93 -1.81 8.30 -11.80
N PHE A 94 -0.82 7.43 -11.63
CA PHE A 94 0.36 7.75 -10.84
C PHE A 94 1.22 8.83 -11.49
N ASN A 95 1.27 8.89 -12.82
CA ASN A 95 1.96 9.98 -13.52
C ASN A 95 1.27 11.35 -13.34
N THR A 96 -0.04 11.41 -13.06
CA THR A 96 -0.73 12.68 -12.74
C THR A 96 -0.30 13.28 -11.40
N ILE A 97 0.31 12.49 -10.51
CA ILE A 97 0.80 12.99 -9.22
C ILE A 97 2.07 13.83 -9.49
N PRO A 98 2.13 15.11 -9.06
CA PRO A 98 3.31 15.95 -9.26
C PRO A 98 4.56 15.34 -8.62
N ALA A 99 5.72 15.48 -9.26
CA ALA A 99 6.97 14.85 -8.81
C ALA A 99 7.30 15.13 -7.33
N ALA A 100 7.09 16.38 -6.88
CA ALA A 100 7.31 16.80 -5.50
C ALA A 100 6.43 16.06 -4.46
N ARG A 101 5.34 15.42 -4.89
CA ARG A 101 4.43 14.63 -4.05
C ARG A 101 4.55 13.11 -4.23
N ARG A 102 5.43 12.62 -5.12
CA ARG A 102 5.56 11.17 -5.40
C ARG A 102 6.27 10.38 -4.29
N ASN A 103 6.67 11.04 -3.21
CA ASN A 103 7.18 10.41 -2.00
C ASN A 103 6.08 9.76 -1.13
N ILE A 104 4.79 9.96 -1.45
CA ILE A 104 3.70 9.23 -0.79
C ILE A 104 3.72 7.75 -1.17
N SER A 105 3.18 6.90 -0.28
CA SER A 105 3.05 5.47 -0.54
C SER A 105 2.01 5.17 -1.63
N VAL A 106 2.15 4.02 -2.29
CA VAL A 106 1.16 3.49 -3.25
C VAL A 106 -0.22 3.37 -2.59
N THR A 107 -0.29 2.95 -1.32
CA THR A 107 -1.55 2.90 -0.55
C THR A 107 -2.17 4.27 -0.35
N GLN A 108 -1.38 5.29 -0.02
CA GLN A 108 -1.91 6.65 0.14
C GLN A 108 -2.41 7.21 -1.20
N ALA A 109 -1.65 7.03 -2.28
CA ALA A 109 -2.09 7.42 -3.62
C ALA A 109 -3.39 6.69 -4.03
N MET A 110 -3.52 5.40 -3.70
CA MET A 110 -4.73 4.63 -3.94
C MET A 110 -5.92 5.16 -3.15
N ARG A 111 -5.72 5.50 -1.87
CA ARG A 111 -6.76 6.13 -1.03
C ARG A 111 -7.26 7.43 -1.65
N GLU A 112 -6.34 8.33 -2.03
CA GLU A 112 -6.67 9.61 -2.66
C GLU A 112 -7.37 9.42 -4.00
N TRP A 113 -6.95 8.44 -4.81
CA TRP A 113 -7.63 8.10 -6.05
C TRP A 113 -9.04 7.59 -5.82
N MET A 114 -9.23 6.61 -4.94
CA MET A 114 -10.55 6.03 -4.69
C MET A 114 -11.51 7.00 -4.00
N ALA A 115 -11.02 7.93 -3.19
CA ALA A 115 -11.84 9.00 -2.62
C ALA A 115 -12.36 9.97 -3.69
N ALA A 116 -11.54 10.24 -4.72
CA ALA A 116 -11.93 11.10 -5.84
C ALA A 116 -12.89 10.39 -6.81
N GLU A 117 -12.64 9.12 -7.12
CA GLU A 117 -13.44 8.33 -8.08
C GLU A 117 -14.74 7.82 -7.47
N TYR A 118 -14.70 7.40 -6.20
CA TYR A 118 -15.82 6.81 -5.46
C TYR A 118 -16.08 7.55 -4.15
N PRO A 119 -16.49 8.84 -4.20
CA PRO A 119 -16.83 9.60 -3.01
C PRO A 119 -18.06 9.01 -2.32
N CYS A 120 -18.07 9.00 -1.00
CA CYS A 120 -19.27 8.74 -0.22
C CYS A 120 -20.20 9.94 -0.30
N ARG A 121 -21.47 9.71 -0.63
CA ARG A 121 -22.53 10.73 -0.70
C ARG A 121 -23.62 10.44 0.32
#